data_AF-A0A2E0YTK8-F1
#
_entry.id   AF-A0A2E0YTK8-F1
#
_cell.length_a   1.000
_cell.length_b   1.000
_cell.length_c   1.000
_cell.angle_alpha   90.00
_cell.angle_beta   90.00
_cell.angle_gamma   90.00
#
_symmetry.space_group_name_H-M   'P 1'
#
loop_
_entity.id
_entity.type
_entity.pdbx_description
1 polymer ?
#
loop_
_entity_poly.entity_id
_entity_poly.type
_entity_poly.pdbx_seq_one_letter_code
_entity_poly.pdbx_strand_id
1 'polypeptide(L)'
;MQYVVKFFSEIAIKSKPVRRRFIRQLAENLRTVLGDIDPQVELQRGWDKLRVVSAAQDPATQARLLEAMRNTSGITYVLEVQEHPLPALGDIVERVLPVYAQRLRGATFAVRCKRSGDHDFTSVDVEREVGGALLARTDAAGVRLKDPEVTVDLEISRRTLFVIGRRHRGIGGYPVGSVDPVLSLISGGFDSPVASYLTMKRGMRTHFLFFNLGGRDHEVGVQEVALYLWQKYGCGQRVLFISVPFEEVVAQLLERVEDSQMGVILKRMMLRVADRLAADLEIDALVTGECVAQVSSQTLRNLAVIDSVTERLVLRPLVASDKEDIVRMAAAIGTEPFAANMPEYCGVISVRPTTRARPERVQAQEARLDMAMLDRAIAARTQTRIDRLAETELQRSEVEVLSVPLAHGTIIDIRHPDEEELAPLELHVPVVKIPFYELHRRAAELRPGDTYMLYCGKGVMSRLHASHLLAGGELDVKVYAP
;
A
#
# COMPACT_ATOMS: atom_id res chain seq x y z
N MET A 1 15.34 19.60 1.79
CA MET A 1 15.04 19.02 3.12
C MET A 1 15.91 17.78 3.36
N GLN A 2 16.19 17.42 4.62
CA GLN A 2 16.87 16.18 4.97
C GLN A 2 16.05 15.33 5.92
N TYR A 3 16.05 14.03 5.68
CA TYR A 3 15.36 13.05 6.50
C TYR A 3 16.31 11.95 6.97
N VAL A 4 16.06 11.46 8.18
CA VAL A 4 16.71 10.28 8.73
C VAL A 4 15.67 9.19 8.91
N VAL A 5 15.85 8.10 8.16
CA VAL A 5 15.02 6.90 8.22
C VAL A 5 15.60 5.95 9.26
N LYS A 6 14.80 5.66 10.29
CA LYS A 6 15.11 4.69 11.34
C LYS A 6 14.46 3.35 11.03
N PHE A 7 15.29 2.31 11.02
CA PHE A 7 14.87 0.95 10.68
C PHE A 7 13.86 0.39 11.65
N PHE A 8 13.11 -0.62 11.19
CA PHE A 8 12.30 -1.46 12.05
C PHE A 8 13.15 -2.15 13.13
N SER A 9 12.70 -2.14 14.39
CA SER A 9 13.49 -2.65 15.53
C SER A 9 13.90 -4.11 15.34
N GLU A 10 13.04 -4.93 14.74
CA GLU A 10 13.38 -6.33 14.44
C GLU A 10 14.48 -6.49 13.37
N ILE A 11 14.79 -5.47 12.57
CA ILE A 11 15.93 -5.49 11.64
C ILE A 11 17.24 -5.37 12.43
N ALA A 12 17.26 -4.60 13.53
CA ALA A 12 18.45 -4.36 14.32
C ALA A 12 18.96 -5.62 15.03
N ILE A 13 18.04 -6.50 15.46
CA ILE A 13 18.36 -7.77 16.16
C ILE A 13 18.86 -8.89 15.23
N LYS A 14 18.81 -8.70 13.89
CA LYS A 14 19.30 -9.71 12.94
C LYS A 14 20.83 -9.79 12.94
N SER A 15 21.35 -10.96 12.55
CA SER A 15 22.78 -11.16 12.34
C SER A 15 23.35 -10.15 11.33
N LYS A 16 24.64 -9.81 11.45
CA LYS A 16 25.29 -8.79 10.59
C LYS A 16 25.08 -9.02 9.08
N PRO A 17 25.14 -10.26 8.54
CA PRO A 17 24.87 -10.51 7.12
C PRO A 17 23.40 -10.24 6.74
N VAL A 18 22.45 -10.76 7.52
CA VAL A 18 21.01 -10.59 7.26
C VAL A 18 20.61 -9.12 7.35
N ARG A 19 21.08 -8.42 8.38
CA ARG A 19 20.82 -6.99 8.55
C ARG A 19 21.35 -6.17 7.36
N ARG A 20 22.56 -6.48 6.86
CA ARG A 20 23.12 -5.81 5.68
C ARG A 20 22.26 -6.05 4.42
N ARG A 21 21.73 -7.26 4.24
CA ARG A 21 20.80 -7.58 3.14
C ARG A 21 19.53 -6.74 3.23
N PHE A 22 18.90 -6.67 4.41
CA PHE A 22 17.69 -5.87 4.62
C PHE A 22 17.92 -4.37 4.41
N ILE A 23 18.99 -3.80 4.97
CA ILE A 23 19.31 -2.38 4.77
C ILE A 23 19.56 -2.07 3.28
N ARG A 24 20.21 -2.98 2.56
CA ARG A 24 20.42 -2.84 1.12
C ARG A 24 19.09 -2.81 0.36
N GLN A 25 18.20 -3.78 0.62
CA GLN A 25 16.88 -3.84 0.00
C GLN A 25 16.04 -2.60 0.31
N LEU A 26 16.06 -2.13 1.56
CA LEU A 26 15.37 -0.91 1.96
C LEU A 26 15.87 0.32 1.19
N ALA A 27 17.19 0.43 1.04
CA ALA A 27 17.79 1.53 0.28
C ALA A 27 17.53 1.42 -1.23
N GLU A 28 17.24 0.24 -1.76
CA GLU A 28 16.80 0.07 -3.15
C GLU A 28 15.33 0.46 -3.29
N ASN A 29 14.46 -0.05 -2.42
CA ASN A 29 13.04 0.32 -2.37
C ASN A 29 12.85 1.84 -2.26
N LEU A 30 13.58 2.50 -1.35
CA LEU A 30 13.51 3.95 -1.21
C LEU A 30 14.03 4.70 -2.43
N ARG A 31 15.10 4.22 -3.09
CA ARG A 31 15.58 4.87 -4.33
C ARG A 31 14.52 4.81 -5.42
N THR A 32 13.85 3.68 -5.57
CA THR A 32 12.79 3.51 -6.57
C THR A 32 11.61 4.44 -6.28
N VAL A 33 11.05 4.41 -5.07
CA VAL A 33 9.85 5.21 -4.77
C VAL A 33 10.11 6.71 -4.68
N LEU A 34 11.29 7.11 -4.20
CA LEU A 34 11.63 8.53 -4.06
C LEU A 34 12.16 9.12 -5.36
N GLY A 35 12.83 8.33 -6.20
CA GLY A 35 13.34 8.79 -7.51
C GLY A 35 12.21 9.16 -8.49
N ASP A 36 11.05 8.51 -8.38
CA ASP A 36 9.82 8.88 -9.10
C ASP A 36 9.26 10.25 -8.70
N ILE A 37 9.64 10.76 -7.53
CA ILE A 37 9.13 12.01 -6.95
C ILE A 37 10.15 13.13 -7.10
N ASP A 38 11.40 12.86 -6.73
CA ASP A 38 12.54 13.76 -6.87
C ASP A 38 13.72 13.00 -7.49
N PRO A 39 14.01 13.18 -8.79
CA PRO A 39 15.13 12.54 -9.47
C PRO A 39 16.51 12.88 -8.89
N GLN A 40 16.62 13.96 -8.13
CA GLN A 40 17.86 14.41 -7.50
C GLN A 40 18.00 13.91 -6.04
N VAL A 41 17.08 13.06 -5.56
CA VAL A 41 17.13 12.54 -4.20
C VAL A 41 18.38 11.68 -3.97
N GLU A 42 19.13 12.00 -2.93
CA GLU A 42 20.32 11.25 -2.54
C GLU A 42 20.04 10.36 -1.32
N LEU A 43 20.48 9.10 -1.40
CA LEU A 43 20.40 8.15 -0.30
C LEU A 43 21.79 7.77 0.21
N GLN A 44 22.07 8.13 1.47
CA GLN A 44 23.32 7.84 2.16
C GLN A 44 23.10 6.73 3.20
N ARG A 45 23.92 5.68 3.13
CA ARG A 45 23.83 4.52 4.02
C ARG A 45 24.65 4.73 5.28
N GLY A 46 23.98 4.79 6.43
CA GLY A 46 24.59 4.70 7.75
C GLY A 46 24.52 3.27 8.32
N TRP A 47 25.16 3.07 9.47
CA TRP A 47 25.15 1.79 10.17
C TRP A 47 23.78 1.43 10.76
N ASP A 48 23.09 2.40 11.35
CA ASP A 48 21.81 2.26 12.06
C ASP A 48 20.67 3.09 11.44
N LYS A 49 20.97 3.83 10.37
CA LYS A 49 20.05 4.77 9.73
C LYS A 49 20.31 4.89 8.22
N LEU A 50 19.29 5.27 7.47
CA LEU A 50 19.45 5.82 6.12
C LEU A 50 19.21 7.32 6.20
N ARG A 51 20.03 8.10 5.50
CA ARG A 51 19.82 9.53 5.32
C ARG A 51 19.32 9.77 3.90
N VAL A 52 18.24 10.52 3.78
CA VAL A 52 17.62 10.93 2.53
C VAL A 52 17.79 12.44 2.43
N VAL A 53 18.42 12.90 1.35
CA VAL A 53 18.65 14.32 1.09
C VAL A 53 17.93 14.68 -0.20
N SER A 54 17.09 15.70 -0.15
CA SER A 54 16.38 16.22 -1.31
C SER A 54 16.58 17.74 -1.39
N ALA A 55 16.87 18.24 -2.59
CA ALA A 55 16.99 19.67 -2.85
C ALA A 55 15.62 20.35 -3.03
N ALA A 56 14.54 19.57 -3.14
CA ALA A 56 13.19 20.09 -3.33
C ALA A 56 12.80 21.07 -2.21
N GLN A 57 12.34 22.25 -2.61
CA GLN A 57 11.85 23.30 -1.74
C GLN A 57 10.33 23.42 -1.76
N ASP A 58 9.67 22.84 -2.76
CA ASP A 58 8.22 22.91 -2.87
C ASP A 58 7.55 22.01 -1.82
N PRO A 59 6.53 22.53 -1.09
CA PRO A 59 5.88 21.78 -0.03
C PRO A 59 5.20 20.47 -0.49
N ALA A 60 4.66 20.45 -1.72
CA ALA A 60 3.94 19.30 -2.26
C ALA A 60 4.87 18.09 -2.47
N THR A 61 6.04 18.30 -3.07
CA THR A 61 7.06 17.25 -3.27
C THR A 61 7.61 16.78 -1.93
N GLN A 62 7.85 17.68 -0.98
CA GLN A 62 8.27 17.30 0.37
C GLN A 62 7.23 16.42 1.08
N ALA A 63 5.95 16.76 0.96
CA ALA A 63 4.85 15.96 1.51
C ALA A 63 4.78 14.58 0.85
N ARG A 64 4.91 14.50 -0.49
CA ARG A 64 4.94 13.24 -1.24
C ARG A 64 6.13 12.36 -0.87
N LEU A 65 7.34 12.93 -0.74
CA LEU A 65 8.54 12.21 -0.29
C LEU A 65 8.34 11.64 1.12
N LEU A 66 7.80 12.45 2.03
CA LEU A 66 7.51 12.03 3.39
C LEU A 66 6.52 10.86 3.41
N GLU A 67 5.42 10.98 2.69
CA GLU A 67 4.38 9.95 2.62
C GLU A 67 4.91 8.65 2.00
N ALA A 68 5.70 8.73 0.91
CA ALA A 68 6.36 7.57 0.32
C ALA A 68 7.31 6.87 1.31
N MET A 69 8.07 7.63 2.10
CA MET A 69 8.91 7.06 3.16
C MET A 69 8.07 6.43 4.28
N ARG A 70 6.93 7.01 4.66
CA ARG A 70 6.05 6.44 5.70
C ARG A 70 5.43 5.12 5.25
N ASN A 71 5.07 5.03 3.97
CA ASN A 71 4.46 3.85 3.36
C ASN A 71 5.47 2.77 2.92
N THR A 72 6.77 3.03 3.06
CA THR A 72 7.80 2.04 2.74
C THR A 72 8.04 1.09 3.92
N SER A 73 7.84 -0.20 3.69
CA SER A 73 8.08 -1.22 4.73
C SER A 73 9.56 -1.36 5.09
N GLY A 74 9.84 -1.62 6.37
CA GLY A 74 11.19 -1.59 6.94
C GLY A 74 11.50 -0.35 7.77
N ILE A 75 10.57 0.62 7.85
CA ILE A 75 10.78 1.93 8.47
C ILE A 75 9.90 2.10 9.71
N THR A 76 10.51 2.29 10.88
CA THR A 76 9.75 2.64 12.10
C THR A 76 9.42 4.13 12.13
N TYR A 77 10.42 4.96 11.85
CA TYR A 77 10.29 6.40 11.93
C TYR A 77 11.05 7.09 10.80
N VAL A 78 10.46 8.17 10.31
CA VAL A 78 11.11 9.16 9.45
C VAL A 78 11.27 10.42 10.28
N LEU A 79 12.50 10.86 10.46
CA LEU A 79 12.82 12.07 11.22
C LEU A 79 13.16 13.18 10.24
N GLU A 80 12.49 14.32 10.34
CA GLU A 80 12.98 15.55 9.70
C GLU A 80 14.22 16.02 10.46
N VAL A 81 15.28 16.36 9.73
CA VAL A 81 16.55 16.77 10.35
C VAL A 81 17.09 18.00 9.64
N GLN A 82 17.42 19.03 10.41
CA GLN A 82 18.22 20.15 9.93
C GLN A 82 19.67 19.95 10.34
N GLU A 83 20.56 20.00 9.35
CA GLU A 83 21.99 19.91 9.55
C GLU A 83 22.63 21.29 9.53
N HIS A 84 23.44 21.58 10.54
CA HIS A 84 24.17 22.83 10.67
C HIS A 84 25.62 22.53 11.08
N PRO A 85 26.61 23.34 10.63
CA PRO A 85 27.91 23.37 11.28
C PRO A 85 27.72 23.63 12.78
N LEU A 86 28.45 22.91 13.63
CA LEU A 86 28.34 23.07 15.09
C LEU A 86 28.75 24.50 15.48
N PRO A 87 27.82 25.33 15.99
CA PRO A 87 28.15 26.67 16.44
C PRO A 87 28.70 26.63 17.88
N ALA A 88 29.03 27.79 18.44
CA ALA A 88 29.35 27.88 19.87
C ALA A 88 28.12 27.46 20.70
N LEU A 89 28.35 26.98 21.93
CA LEU A 89 27.31 26.42 22.79
C LEU A 89 26.08 27.36 22.94
N GLY A 90 26.32 28.65 23.20
CA GLY A 90 25.27 29.65 23.34
C GLY A 90 24.48 29.94 22.05
N ASP A 91 25.08 29.67 20.88
CA ASP A 91 24.47 29.93 19.58
C ASP A 91 23.66 28.73 19.04
N ILE A 92 23.75 27.57 19.70
CA ILE A 92 22.97 26.39 19.32
C ILE A 92 21.47 26.72 19.30
N VAL A 93 20.99 27.51 20.26
CA VAL A 93 19.58 27.89 20.36
C VAL A 93 19.08 28.60 19.11
N GLU A 94 19.91 29.39 18.41
CA GLU A 94 19.49 30.09 17.19
C GLU A 94 19.13 29.13 16.05
N ARG A 95 19.66 27.90 16.08
CA ARG A 95 19.30 26.84 15.12
C ARG A 95 18.09 26.03 15.58
N VAL A 96 17.85 25.94 16.89
CA VAL A 96 16.77 25.13 17.47
C VAL A 96 15.44 25.90 17.51
N LEU A 97 15.50 27.20 17.79
CA LEU A 97 14.33 28.02 18.02
C LEU A 97 13.37 28.07 16.82
N PRO A 98 13.83 28.26 15.55
CA PRO A 98 12.93 28.24 14.39
C PRO A 98 12.19 26.91 14.18
N VAL A 99 12.77 25.80 14.66
CA VAL A 99 12.21 24.45 14.50
C VAL A 99 11.15 24.14 15.56
N TYR A 100 11.33 24.66 16.78
CA TYR A 100 10.54 24.26 17.94
C TYR A 100 9.62 25.35 18.51
N ALA A 101 9.85 26.63 18.23
CA ALA A 101 9.12 27.73 18.88
C ALA A 101 7.59 27.56 18.84
N GLN A 102 7.04 27.24 17.67
CA GLN A 102 5.59 27.05 17.53
C GLN A 102 5.07 25.84 18.33
N ARG A 103 5.85 24.75 18.39
CA ARG A 103 5.46 23.51 19.09
C ARG A 103 5.55 23.64 20.61
N LEU A 104 6.42 24.53 21.10
CA LEU A 104 6.63 24.72 22.53
C LEU A 104 5.54 25.58 23.17
N ARG A 105 4.80 26.39 22.39
CA ARG A 105 3.75 27.28 22.90
C ARG A 105 2.70 26.52 23.71
N GLY A 106 2.57 26.88 24.99
CA GLY A 106 1.64 26.26 25.94
C GLY A 106 2.00 24.83 26.36
N ALA A 107 3.11 24.27 25.88
CA ALA A 107 3.52 22.89 26.16
C ALA A 107 4.67 22.83 27.17
N THR A 108 4.71 21.75 27.93
CA THR A 108 5.87 21.36 28.71
C THR A 108 6.89 20.63 27.86
N PHE A 109 8.19 20.88 28.09
CA PHE A 109 9.22 20.29 27.25
C PHE A 109 10.47 19.81 27.99
N ALA A 110 11.26 18.98 27.33
CA ALA A 110 12.62 18.63 27.73
C ALA A 110 13.56 18.66 26.54
N VAL A 111 14.78 19.17 26.75
CA VAL A 111 15.87 19.04 25.77
C VAL A 111 16.60 17.72 26.00
N ARG A 112 16.92 17.03 24.90
CA ARG A 112 17.69 15.79 24.90
C ARG A 112 18.81 15.89 23.88
N CYS A 113 20.05 15.83 24.33
CA CYS A 113 21.22 15.95 23.46
C CYS A 113 22.04 14.65 23.44
N LYS A 114 22.17 14.04 22.26
CA LYS A 114 23.14 12.97 22.03
C LYS A 114 24.42 13.55 21.44
N ARG A 115 25.56 13.23 22.04
CA ARG A 115 26.87 13.75 21.61
C ARG A 115 27.82 12.62 21.25
N SER A 116 28.56 12.78 20.15
CA SER A 116 29.65 11.89 19.75
C SER A 116 30.82 12.69 19.19
N GLY A 117 32.04 12.41 19.64
CA GLY A 117 33.24 13.18 19.32
C GLY A 117 33.77 13.99 20.50
N ASP A 118 34.84 14.74 20.28
CA ASP A 118 35.56 15.50 21.30
C ASP A 118 35.10 16.97 21.34
N HIS A 119 34.73 17.45 22.54
CA HIS A 119 34.11 18.76 22.76
C HIS A 119 34.38 19.26 24.18
N ASP A 120 34.51 20.57 24.34
CA ASP A 120 34.74 21.22 25.64
C ASP A 120 33.47 21.33 26.52
N PHE A 121 32.36 20.75 26.07
CA PHE A 121 31.08 20.74 26.76
C PHE A 121 30.43 19.35 26.75
N THR A 122 29.55 19.11 27.73
CA THR A 122 28.79 17.87 27.86
C THR A 122 27.41 17.99 27.20
N SER A 123 26.74 16.85 26.98
CA SER A 123 25.33 16.85 26.56
C SER A 123 24.43 17.60 27.54
N VAL A 124 24.74 17.52 28.84
CA VAL A 124 23.95 18.18 29.89
C VAL A 124 24.11 19.70 29.80
N ASP A 125 25.29 20.19 29.47
CA ASP A 125 25.52 21.63 29.27
C ASP A 125 24.68 22.17 28.10
N VAL A 126 24.62 21.42 26.99
CA VAL A 126 23.75 21.75 25.85
C VAL A 126 22.27 21.74 26.26
N GLU A 127 21.83 20.70 26.98
CA GLU A 127 20.44 20.60 27.43
C GLU A 127 20.04 21.77 28.34
N ARG A 128 20.94 22.20 29.23
CA ARG A 128 20.70 23.34 30.14
C ARG A 128 20.68 24.66 29.40
N GLU A 129 21.68 24.92 28.55
CA GLU A 129 21.81 26.19 27.82
C GLU A 129 20.64 26.39 26.87
N VAL A 130 20.39 25.39 26.01
CA VAL A 130 19.30 25.44 25.04
C VAL A 130 17.95 25.43 25.76
N GLY A 131 17.80 24.65 26.82
CA GLY A 131 16.56 24.59 27.61
C GLY A 131 16.22 25.93 28.26
N GLY A 132 17.21 26.59 28.87
CA GLY A 132 17.04 27.91 29.48
C GLY A 132 16.68 28.97 28.44
N ALA A 133 17.38 28.99 27.31
CA ALA A 133 17.13 29.95 26.25
C ALA A 133 15.75 29.73 25.56
N LEU A 134 15.33 28.48 25.35
CA LEU A 134 13.99 28.18 24.84
C LEU A 134 12.89 28.59 25.82
N LEU A 135 13.07 28.33 27.12
CA LEU A 135 12.11 28.74 28.14
C LEU A 135 11.97 30.28 28.22
N ALA A 136 13.06 31.01 28.03
CA ALA A 136 13.06 32.47 28.07
C ALA A 136 12.50 33.13 26.80
N ARG A 137 12.57 32.44 25.64
CA ARG A 137 12.27 33.02 24.33
C ARG A 137 11.03 32.44 23.64
N THR A 138 10.30 31.55 24.31
CA THR A 138 9.08 30.95 23.78
C THR A 138 7.97 30.98 24.81
N ASP A 139 6.73 30.85 24.37
CA ASP A 139 5.54 30.77 25.22
C ASP A 139 5.38 29.38 25.88
N ALA A 140 6.48 28.70 26.23
CA ALA A 140 6.43 27.36 26.80
C ALA A 140 5.81 27.35 28.21
N ALA A 141 5.04 26.32 28.54
CA ALA A 141 4.42 26.19 29.87
C ALA A 141 5.46 25.87 30.96
N GLY A 142 6.59 25.26 30.59
CA GLY A 142 7.69 24.99 31.50
C GLY A 142 8.56 23.81 31.07
N VAL A 143 9.64 23.58 31.82
CA VAL A 143 10.53 22.42 31.61
C VAL A 143 10.07 21.25 32.46
N ARG A 144 9.83 20.09 31.83
CA ARG A 144 9.41 18.85 32.48
C ARG A 144 10.30 17.69 32.04
N LEU A 145 11.16 17.19 32.94
CA LEU A 145 12.12 16.13 32.59
C LEU A 145 11.52 14.73 32.43
N LYS A 146 10.37 14.47 33.07
CA LYS A 146 9.65 13.18 32.99
C LYS A 146 8.35 13.39 32.25
N ASP A 147 8.15 12.65 31.16
CA ASP A 147 6.95 12.71 30.32
C ASP A 147 6.62 14.14 29.83
N PRO A 148 7.53 14.81 29.10
CA PRO A 148 7.24 16.10 28.47
C PRO A 148 6.27 15.94 27.30
N GLU A 149 5.41 16.93 27.08
CA GLU A 149 4.57 16.99 25.89
C GLU A 149 5.40 17.16 24.61
N VAL A 150 6.53 17.89 24.69
CA VAL A 150 7.48 18.07 23.59
C VAL A 150 8.89 17.68 24.01
N THR A 151 9.52 16.77 23.28
CA THR A 151 10.96 16.53 23.40
C THR A 151 11.69 17.29 22.30
N VAL A 152 12.66 18.13 22.69
CA VAL A 152 13.58 18.83 21.78
C VAL A 152 14.81 17.96 21.62
N ASP A 153 14.86 17.21 20.53
CA ASP A 153 15.92 16.24 20.26
C ASP A 153 17.06 16.87 19.43
N LEU A 154 18.28 16.80 19.97
CA LEU A 154 19.50 17.28 19.33
C LEU A 154 20.53 16.14 19.23
N GLU A 155 21.24 16.06 18.11
CA GLU A 155 22.40 15.17 17.95
C GLU A 155 23.61 15.99 17.50
N ILE A 156 24.70 15.96 18.27
CA ILE A 156 25.98 16.56 17.92
C ILE A 156 26.94 15.42 17.56
N SER A 157 27.47 15.47 16.35
CA SER A 157 28.46 14.51 15.88
C SER A 157 29.66 15.24 15.30
N ARG A 158 30.79 15.19 16.00
CA ARG A 158 32.01 15.93 15.67
C ARG A 158 31.68 17.43 15.49
N ARG A 159 31.87 17.99 14.30
CA ARG A 159 31.65 19.43 14.02
C ARG A 159 30.28 19.74 13.42
N THR A 160 29.30 18.87 13.61
CA THR A 160 27.97 18.99 13.01
C THR A 160 26.87 18.89 14.08
N LEU A 161 25.95 19.84 14.05
CA LEU A 161 24.71 19.86 14.83
C LEU A 161 23.55 19.37 13.96
N PHE A 162 22.81 18.39 14.46
CA PHE A 162 21.56 17.92 13.89
C PHE A 162 20.41 18.31 14.83
N VAL A 163 19.51 19.15 14.33
CA VAL A 163 18.25 19.48 15.00
C VAL A 163 17.19 18.55 14.45
N ILE A 164 16.69 17.63 15.28
CA ILE A 164 15.62 16.72 14.89
C ILE A 164 14.32 17.49 14.98
N GLY A 165 13.56 17.59 13.89
CA GLY A 165 12.30 18.30 13.80
C GLY A 165 11.11 17.42 14.18
N ARG A 166 10.25 17.13 13.21
CA ARG A 166 9.11 16.22 13.40
C ARG A 166 9.54 14.76 13.24
N ARG A 167 8.86 13.90 14.00
CA ARG A 167 9.00 12.44 13.94
C ARG A 167 7.73 11.85 13.38
N HIS A 168 7.85 11.20 12.23
CA HIS A 168 6.74 10.57 11.52
C HIS A 168 6.83 9.07 11.66
N ARG A 169 5.73 8.42 12.02
CA ARG A 169 5.67 6.96 12.11
C ARG A 169 5.59 6.36 10.71
N GLY A 170 6.47 5.41 10.41
CA GLY A 170 6.37 4.55 9.23
C GLY A 170 5.61 3.26 9.55
N ILE A 171 5.32 2.47 8.52
CA ILE A 171 4.53 1.24 8.67
C ILE A 171 5.28 0.10 9.41
N GLY A 172 6.60 0.20 9.60
CA GLY A 172 7.41 -0.85 10.20
C GLY A 172 7.59 -2.05 9.27
N GLY A 173 7.81 -3.24 9.84
CA GLY A 173 7.92 -4.46 9.05
C GLY A 173 9.28 -4.67 8.39
N TYR A 174 9.32 -5.45 7.29
CA TYR A 174 10.57 -5.75 6.57
C TYR A 174 10.53 -5.19 5.14
N PRO A 175 11.69 -4.80 4.57
CA PRO A 175 11.74 -4.25 3.21
C PRO A 175 11.13 -5.23 2.20
N VAL A 176 10.19 -4.77 1.38
CA VAL A 176 9.55 -5.58 0.32
C VAL A 176 10.63 -6.16 -0.61
N GLY A 177 10.50 -7.45 -0.95
CA GLY A 177 11.48 -8.20 -1.74
C GLY A 177 12.62 -8.81 -0.93
N SER A 178 12.63 -8.64 0.40
CA SER A 178 13.64 -9.24 1.28
C SER A 178 13.28 -10.63 1.81
N VAL A 179 12.03 -11.05 1.60
CA VAL A 179 11.45 -12.35 1.92
C VAL A 179 10.91 -12.97 0.64
N ASP A 180 10.86 -14.30 0.60
CA ASP A 180 10.38 -15.10 -0.53
C ASP A 180 9.01 -14.65 -1.05
N PRO A 181 8.74 -14.86 -2.35
CA PRO A 181 7.47 -14.45 -2.96
C PRO A 181 6.29 -15.26 -2.42
N VAL A 182 5.11 -14.65 -2.50
CA VAL A 182 3.83 -15.29 -2.16
C VAL A 182 2.81 -15.00 -3.25
N LEU A 183 1.85 -15.91 -3.43
CA LEU A 183 0.73 -15.74 -4.36
C LEU A 183 -0.55 -15.42 -3.57
N SER A 184 -0.97 -14.16 -3.59
CA SER A 184 -2.13 -13.68 -2.85
C SER A 184 -3.41 -13.78 -3.68
N LEU A 185 -4.38 -14.52 -3.16
CA LEU A 185 -5.72 -14.60 -3.73
C LEU A 185 -6.45 -13.30 -3.43
N ILE A 186 -6.45 -12.40 -4.42
CA ILE A 186 -7.04 -11.06 -4.31
C ILE A 186 -8.48 -11.10 -4.83
N SER A 187 -9.35 -10.42 -4.10
CA SER A 187 -10.74 -10.14 -4.46
C SER A 187 -11.02 -8.66 -4.16
N GLY A 188 -12.18 -8.18 -4.60
CA GLY A 188 -12.59 -6.81 -4.35
C GLY A 188 -13.23 -6.56 -2.98
N GLY A 189 -13.26 -7.55 -2.07
CA GLY A 189 -13.76 -7.37 -0.70
C GLY A 189 -12.74 -6.68 0.22
N PHE A 190 -13.10 -6.49 1.50
CA PHE A 190 -12.22 -5.85 2.51
C PHE A 190 -11.00 -6.71 2.88
N ASP A 191 -11.20 -8.02 2.97
CA ASP A 191 -10.26 -8.90 3.67
C ASP A 191 -8.98 -9.18 2.86
N SER A 192 -9.12 -9.51 1.56
CA SER A 192 -7.96 -9.88 0.72
C SER A 192 -6.98 -8.73 0.42
N PRO A 193 -7.41 -7.47 0.21
CA PRO A 193 -6.49 -6.33 0.14
C PRO A 193 -5.71 -6.15 1.45
N VAL A 194 -6.37 -6.28 2.61
CA VAL A 194 -5.70 -6.18 3.91
C VAL A 194 -4.69 -7.30 4.10
N ALA A 195 -5.05 -8.55 3.79
CA ALA A 195 -4.12 -9.68 3.85
C ALA A 195 -2.90 -9.46 2.93
N SER A 196 -3.13 -8.98 1.71
CA SER A 196 -2.07 -8.64 0.75
C SER A 196 -1.14 -7.55 1.31
N TYR A 197 -1.69 -6.47 1.86
CA TYR A 197 -0.92 -5.42 2.53
C TYR A 197 -0.06 -5.97 3.69
N LEU A 198 -0.62 -6.84 4.53
CA LEU A 198 0.11 -7.41 5.67
C LEU A 198 1.32 -8.26 5.21
N THR A 199 1.20 -8.97 4.09
CA THR A 199 2.34 -9.72 3.51
C THR A 199 3.40 -8.80 2.93
N MET A 200 3.01 -7.74 2.19
CA MET A 200 3.93 -6.70 1.73
C MET A 200 4.68 -6.05 2.90
N LYS A 201 3.96 -5.72 3.98
CA LYS A 201 4.54 -5.20 5.23
C LYS A 201 5.51 -6.17 5.90
N ARG A 202 5.40 -7.48 5.66
CA ARG A 202 6.37 -8.49 6.14
C ARG A 202 7.51 -8.72 5.17
N GLY A 203 7.66 -7.89 4.13
CA GLY A 203 8.77 -7.92 3.20
C GLY A 203 8.62 -8.94 2.06
N MET A 204 7.47 -9.62 2.00
CA MET A 204 7.17 -10.63 0.98
C MET A 204 6.92 -9.96 -0.37
N ARG A 205 7.38 -10.59 -1.45
CA ARG A 205 7.05 -10.16 -2.80
C ARG A 205 5.68 -10.75 -3.19
N THR A 206 4.63 -9.96 -3.03
CA THR A 206 3.23 -10.40 -3.20
C THR A 206 2.79 -10.32 -4.66
N HIS A 207 2.65 -11.48 -5.31
CA HIS A 207 1.95 -11.64 -6.59
C HIS A 207 0.44 -11.71 -6.33
N PHE A 208 -0.37 -11.31 -7.30
CA PHE A 208 -1.82 -11.28 -7.19
C PHE A 208 -2.46 -12.32 -8.10
N LEU A 209 -3.35 -13.14 -7.55
CA LEU A 209 -4.18 -14.10 -8.25
C LEU A 209 -5.64 -13.74 -8.05
N PHE A 210 -6.31 -13.41 -9.15
CA PHE A 210 -7.73 -13.08 -9.19
C PHE A 210 -8.49 -14.19 -9.91
N PHE A 211 -9.64 -14.56 -9.35
CA PHE A 211 -10.59 -15.49 -9.95
C PHE A 211 -11.79 -14.71 -10.46
N ASN A 212 -11.94 -14.64 -11.79
CA ASN A 212 -12.99 -13.87 -12.41
C ASN A 212 -14.32 -14.63 -12.38
N LEU A 213 -15.24 -14.14 -11.54
CA LEU A 213 -16.60 -14.65 -11.39
C LEU A 213 -17.66 -13.71 -11.99
N GLY A 214 -17.25 -12.49 -12.38
CA GLY A 214 -18.15 -11.37 -12.61
C GLY A 214 -17.92 -10.63 -13.92
N GLY A 215 -17.12 -11.22 -14.83
CA GLY A 215 -16.77 -10.61 -16.09
C GLY A 215 -15.81 -9.42 -15.96
N ARG A 216 -15.86 -8.50 -16.93
CA ARG A 216 -14.88 -7.43 -17.10
C ARG A 216 -14.90 -6.41 -15.96
N ASP A 217 -16.08 -6.03 -15.48
CA ASP A 217 -16.24 -5.02 -14.42
C ASP A 217 -15.61 -5.50 -13.10
N HIS A 218 -15.80 -6.77 -12.77
CA HIS A 218 -15.17 -7.39 -11.61
C HIS A 218 -13.65 -7.43 -11.75
N GLU A 219 -13.14 -7.79 -12.92
CA GLU A 219 -11.69 -7.81 -13.17
C GLU A 219 -11.05 -6.44 -13.03
N VAL A 220 -11.66 -5.40 -13.63
CA VAL A 220 -11.13 -4.04 -13.60
C VAL A 220 -11.09 -3.50 -12.16
N GLY A 221 -12.18 -3.63 -11.39
CA GLY A 221 -12.17 -3.15 -10.00
C GLY A 221 -11.19 -3.91 -9.09
N VAL A 222 -10.89 -5.20 -9.37
CA VAL A 222 -9.85 -5.94 -8.62
C VAL A 222 -8.43 -5.57 -9.08
N GLN A 223 -8.25 -5.27 -10.37
CA GLN A 223 -6.99 -4.72 -10.87
C GLN A 223 -6.69 -3.36 -10.22
N GLU A 224 -7.69 -2.51 -10.04
CA GLU A 224 -7.55 -1.21 -9.37
C GLU A 224 -7.03 -1.35 -7.94
N VAL A 225 -7.64 -2.19 -7.12
CA VAL A 225 -7.21 -2.36 -5.72
C VAL A 225 -5.81 -2.98 -5.63
N ALA A 226 -5.49 -3.94 -6.51
CA ALA A 226 -4.16 -4.54 -6.56
C ALA A 226 -3.10 -3.51 -6.98
N LEU A 227 -3.41 -2.71 -8.02
CA LEU A 227 -2.52 -1.67 -8.52
C LEU A 227 -2.30 -0.57 -7.48
N TYR A 228 -3.35 -0.13 -6.79
CA TYR A 228 -3.25 0.84 -5.69
C TYR A 228 -2.33 0.34 -4.57
N LEU A 229 -2.54 -0.89 -4.09
CA LEU A 229 -1.68 -1.49 -3.07
C LEU A 229 -0.22 -1.57 -3.52
N TRP A 230 0.01 -1.97 -4.77
CA TRP A 230 1.36 -2.06 -5.33
C TRP A 230 2.03 -0.69 -5.49
N GLN A 231 1.30 0.33 -5.96
CA GLN A 231 1.83 1.69 -6.09
C GLN A 231 2.18 2.29 -4.72
N LYS A 232 1.31 2.11 -3.72
CA LYS A 232 1.48 2.71 -2.39
C LYS A 232 2.47 1.95 -1.50
N TYR A 233 2.49 0.62 -1.55
CA TYR A 233 3.25 -0.23 -0.61
C TYR A 233 4.21 -1.22 -1.29
N GLY A 234 4.11 -1.44 -2.61
CA GLY A 234 4.87 -2.45 -3.33
C GLY A 234 6.30 -2.06 -3.69
N CYS A 235 6.71 -0.81 -3.46
CA CYS A 235 8.07 -0.30 -3.69
C CYS A 235 8.67 -0.60 -5.07
N GLY A 236 7.84 -0.62 -6.12
CA GLY A 236 8.27 -0.90 -7.50
C GLY A 236 8.71 -2.35 -7.76
N GLN A 237 8.39 -3.28 -6.88
CA GLN A 237 8.72 -4.70 -7.05
C GLN A 237 8.05 -5.28 -8.30
N ARG A 238 8.77 -6.14 -9.03
CA ARG A 238 8.23 -6.81 -10.22
C ARG A 238 7.34 -7.97 -9.79
N VAL A 239 6.03 -7.75 -9.79
CA VAL A 239 5.01 -8.74 -9.44
C VAL A 239 4.01 -8.93 -10.57
N LEU A 240 3.33 -10.07 -10.54
CA LEU A 240 2.34 -10.45 -11.54
C LEU A 240 0.93 -10.21 -10.98
N PHE A 241 0.04 -9.81 -11.85
CA PHE A 241 -1.40 -9.94 -11.70
C PHE A 241 -1.86 -11.05 -12.65
N ILE A 242 -2.48 -12.08 -12.08
CA ILE A 242 -2.93 -13.27 -12.79
C ILE A 242 -4.44 -13.32 -12.68
N SER A 243 -5.13 -13.29 -13.81
CA SER A 243 -6.59 -13.41 -13.87
C SER A 243 -6.97 -14.76 -14.44
N VAL A 244 -7.81 -15.51 -13.74
CA VAL A 244 -8.28 -16.82 -14.19
C VAL A 244 -9.80 -16.78 -14.35
N PRO A 245 -10.33 -17.05 -15.56
CA PRO A 245 -11.77 -17.12 -15.79
C PRO A 245 -12.37 -18.30 -15.03
N PHE A 246 -13.41 -18.05 -14.24
CA PHE A 246 -14.07 -19.04 -13.39
C PHE A 246 -15.56 -19.22 -13.71
N GLU A 247 -16.05 -18.63 -14.79
CA GLU A 247 -17.44 -18.70 -15.24
C GLU A 247 -17.89 -20.15 -15.45
N GLU A 248 -17.06 -20.97 -16.11
CA GLU A 248 -17.35 -22.39 -16.33
C GLU A 248 -17.40 -23.17 -15.01
N VAL A 249 -16.51 -22.87 -14.07
CA VAL A 249 -16.48 -23.51 -12.74
C VAL A 249 -17.78 -23.18 -11.99
N VAL A 250 -18.19 -21.91 -12.00
CA VAL A 250 -19.44 -21.48 -11.37
C VAL A 250 -20.65 -22.15 -12.00
N ALA A 251 -20.73 -22.22 -13.33
CA ALA A 251 -21.82 -22.87 -14.03
C ALA A 251 -21.97 -24.34 -13.61
N GLN A 252 -20.86 -25.10 -13.57
CA GLN A 252 -20.92 -26.50 -13.13
C GLN A 252 -21.29 -26.66 -11.65
N LEU A 253 -20.85 -25.75 -10.78
CA LEU A 253 -21.24 -25.78 -9.36
C LEU A 253 -22.75 -25.58 -9.21
N LEU A 254 -23.34 -24.59 -9.90
CA LEU A 254 -24.78 -24.32 -9.86
C LEU A 254 -25.61 -25.50 -10.40
N GLU A 255 -25.12 -26.20 -11.42
CA GLU A 255 -25.84 -27.31 -12.04
C GLU A 255 -25.73 -28.63 -11.27
N ARG A 256 -24.57 -28.90 -10.64
CA ARG A 256 -24.20 -30.28 -10.22
C ARG A 256 -23.93 -30.44 -8.73
N VAL A 257 -23.77 -29.35 -8.00
CA VAL A 257 -23.42 -29.35 -6.58
C VAL A 257 -24.59 -28.86 -5.74
N GLU A 258 -24.79 -29.51 -4.60
CA GLU A 258 -25.78 -29.05 -3.63
C GLU A 258 -25.42 -27.69 -3.04
N ASP A 259 -26.41 -26.79 -2.96
CA ASP A 259 -26.30 -25.42 -2.44
C ASP A 259 -25.41 -25.28 -1.20
N SER A 260 -25.65 -26.12 -0.20
CA SER A 260 -24.93 -26.06 1.08
C SER A 260 -23.43 -26.36 0.99
N GLN A 261 -22.97 -27.01 -0.09
CA GLN A 261 -21.58 -27.42 -0.30
C GLN A 261 -20.84 -26.50 -1.29
N MET A 262 -21.56 -25.73 -2.11
CA MET A 262 -20.98 -24.92 -3.20
C MET A 262 -19.83 -24.04 -2.73
N GLY A 263 -20.00 -23.29 -1.64
CA GLY A 263 -18.97 -22.37 -1.14
C GLY A 263 -17.65 -23.05 -0.72
N VAL A 264 -17.73 -24.27 -0.15
CA VAL A 264 -16.53 -25.04 0.22
C VAL A 264 -15.86 -25.61 -1.02
N ILE A 265 -16.64 -26.11 -1.99
CA ILE A 265 -16.10 -26.69 -3.21
C ILE A 265 -15.50 -25.62 -4.12
N LEU A 266 -16.12 -24.44 -4.26
CA LEU A 266 -15.53 -23.33 -5.01
C LEU A 266 -14.15 -22.98 -4.48
N LYS A 267 -14.02 -22.78 -3.17
CA LYS A 267 -12.73 -22.45 -2.54
C LYS A 267 -11.69 -23.54 -2.74
N ARG A 268 -12.11 -24.80 -2.75
CA ARG A 268 -11.23 -25.93 -3.10
C ARG A 268 -10.79 -25.86 -4.57
N MET A 269 -11.68 -25.52 -5.51
CA MET A 269 -11.30 -25.33 -6.91
C MET A 269 -10.32 -24.16 -7.07
N MET A 270 -10.56 -23.05 -6.39
CA MET A 270 -9.65 -21.91 -6.33
C MET A 270 -8.27 -22.31 -5.80
N LEU A 271 -8.20 -23.04 -4.67
CA LEU A 271 -6.91 -23.48 -4.13
C LEU A 271 -6.20 -24.50 -5.03
N ARG A 272 -6.89 -25.40 -5.71
CA ARG A 272 -6.27 -26.32 -6.68
C ARG A 272 -5.63 -25.57 -7.84
N VAL A 273 -6.31 -24.54 -8.36
CA VAL A 273 -5.76 -23.70 -9.42
C VAL A 273 -4.59 -22.87 -8.90
N ALA A 274 -4.74 -22.24 -7.74
CA ALA A 274 -3.69 -21.45 -7.11
C ALA A 274 -2.42 -22.27 -6.83
N ASP A 275 -2.60 -23.50 -6.37
CA ASP A 275 -1.51 -24.44 -6.11
C ASP A 275 -0.69 -24.72 -7.38
N ARG A 276 -1.37 -25.09 -8.47
CA ARG A 276 -0.71 -25.33 -9.77
C ARG A 276 0.00 -24.10 -10.31
N LEU A 277 -0.64 -22.93 -10.26
CA LEU A 277 -0.04 -21.68 -10.72
C LEU A 277 1.16 -21.27 -9.87
N ALA A 278 1.10 -21.49 -8.55
CA ALA A 278 2.23 -21.26 -7.67
C ALA A 278 3.37 -22.26 -7.93
N ALA A 279 3.08 -23.49 -8.40
CA ALA A 279 4.10 -24.43 -8.87
C ALA A 279 4.86 -23.92 -10.08
N ASP A 280 4.13 -23.47 -11.09
CA ASP A 280 4.70 -22.91 -12.32
C ASP A 280 5.58 -21.68 -12.05
N LEU A 281 5.31 -20.95 -10.96
CA LEU A 281 6.00 -19.73 -10.55
C LEU A 281 7.08 -19.95 -9.49
N GLU A 282 7.31 -21.20 -9.05
CA GLU A 282 8.22 -21.55 -7.95
C GLU A 282 7.91 -20.76 -6.66
N ILE A 283 6.63 -20.66 -6.32
CA ILE A 283 6.12 -20.02 -5.11
C ILE A 283 5.63 -21.08 -4.12
N ASP A 284 6.17 -21.06 -2.91
CA ASP A 284 5.89 -22.05 -1.86
C ASP A 284 4.65 -21.72 -1.00
N ALA A 285 4.15 -20.48 -1.07
CA ALA A 285 3.09 -19.99 -0.19
C ALA A 285 1.96 -19.25 -0.93
N LEU A 286 0.73 -19.59 -0.56
CA LEU A 286 -0.50 -18.92 -0.95
C LEU A 286 -0.97 -18.00 0.18
N VAL A 287 -1.67 -16.91 -0.15
CA VAL A 287 -2.23 -15.99 0.85
C VAL A 287 -3.72 -15.83 0.61
N THR A 288 -4.51 -15.93 1.68
CA THR A 288 -5.95 -15.65 1.63
C THR A 288 -6.36 -14.64 2.71
N GLY A 289 -7.44 -13.93 2.44
CA GLY A 289 -8.08 -13.03 3.42
C GLY A 289 -9.00 -13.75 4.41
N GLU A 290 -8.93 -15.08 4.55
CA GLU A 290 -9.88 -15.81 5.39
C GLU A 290 -9.66 -15.56 6.90
N CYS A 291 -10.76 -15.36 7.61
CA CYS A 291 -10.87 -15.11 9.03
C CYS A 291 -11.81 -16.14 9.68
N VAL A 292 -11.37 -16.74 10.80
CA VAL A 292 -12.17 -17.77 11.46
C VAL A 292 -13.48 -17.18 11.99
N ALA A 293 -14.57 -17.90 11.77
CA ALA A 293 -15.91 -17.57 12.26
C ALA A 293 -16.53 -16.26 11.75
N GLN A 294 -15.94 -15.61 10.74
CA GLN A 294 -16.53 -14.42 10.11
C GLN A 294 -17.76 -14.77 9.24
N VAL A 295 -17.70 -15.88 8.51
CA VAL A 295 -18.82 -16.40 7.70
C VAL A 295 -18.92 -17.92 7.86
N SER A 296 -20.09 -18.49 7.55
CA SER A 296 -20.36 -19.93 7.69
C SER A 296 -19.38 -20.83 6.93
N SER A 297 -18.79 -20.35 5.83
CA SER A 297 -17.80 -21.09 5.05
C SER A 297 -16.38 -21.07 5.66
N GLN A 298 -16.15 -20.28 6.72
CA GLN A 298 -14.83 -20.06 7.34
C GLN A 298 -14.78 -20.57 8.79
N THR A 299 -15.37 -21.74 9.04
CA THR A 299 -15.14 -22.49 10.29
C THR A 299 -13.82 -23.27 10.20
N LEU A 300 -13.18 -23.58 11.34
CA LEU A 300 -11.95 -24.37 11.37
C LEU A 300 -12.07 -25.70 10.60
N ARG A 301 -13.23 -26.37 10.70
CA ARG A 301 -13.48 -27.61 9.96
C ARG A 301 -13.52 -27.37 8.45
N ASN A 302 -14.21 -26.32 8.01
CA ASN A 302 -14.29 -25.99 6.59
C ASN A 302 -12.92 -25.57 6.04
N LEU A 303 -12.18 -24.73 6.76
CA LEU A 303 -10.82 -24.32 6.37
C LEU A 303 -9.89 -25.53 6.24
N ALA A 304 -9.90 -26.47 7.19
CA ALA A 304 -9.12 -27.70 7.09
C ALA A 304 -9.52 -28.57 5.89
N VAL A 305 -10.82 -28.64 5.57
CA VAL A 305 -11.29 -29.33 4.36
C VAL A 305 -10.84 -28.58 3.11
N ILE A 306 -10.88 -27.26 3.09
CA ILE A 306 -10.41 -26.45 1.96
C ILE A 306 -8.91 -26.65 1.74
N ASP A 307 -8.09 -26.60 2.79
CA ASP A 307 -6.63 -26.75 2.71
C ASP A 307 -6.17 -28.13 2.22
N SER A 308 -6.97 -29.18 2.43
CA SER A 308 -6.60 -30.55 2.04
C SER A 308 -6.38 -30.78 0.53
N VAL A 309 -6.60 -29.77 -0.32
CA VAL A 309 -6.39 -29.86 -1.78
C VAL A 309 -5.10 -29.20 -2.28
N THR A 310 -4.31 -28.60 -1.39
CA THR A 310 -3.04 -27.94 -1.72
C THR A 310 -1.91 -28.50 -0.87
N GLU A 311 -0.71 -28.55 -1.44
CA GLU A 311 0.51 -28.94 -0.73
C GLU A 311 1.31 -27.72 -0.23
N ARG A 312 0.96 -26.51 -0.70
CA ARG A 312 1.62 -25.25 -0.35
C ARG A 312 1.15 -24.70 0.99
N LEU A 313 2.00 -23.85 1.57
CA LEU A 313 1.66 -23.14 2.80
C LEU A 313 0.57 -22.10 2.53
N VAL A 314 -0.61 -22.26 3.14
CA VAL A 314 -1.69 -21.26 3.07
C VAL A 314 -1.57 -20.29 4.25
N LEU A 315 -1.09 -19.08 3.97
CA LEU A 315 -0.99 -17.99 4.93
C LEU A 315 -2.33 -17.27 5.06
N ARG A 316 -2.79 -17.10 6.30
CA ARG A 316 -4.02 -16.38 6.65
C ARG A 316 -3.72 -15.26 7.64
N PRO A 317 -3.23 -14.10 7.19
CA PRO A 317 -2.84 -13.00 8.07
C PRO A 317 -3.98 -12.53 9.01
N LEU A 318 -5.24 -12.75 8.61
CA LEU A 318 -6.45 -12.30 9.30
C LEU A 318 -7.14 -13.41 10.11
N VAL A 319 -6.53 -14.59 10.24
CA VAL A 319 -7.18 -15.80 10.81
C VAL A 319 -7.84 -15.57 12.18
N ALA A 320 -7.28 -14.67 12.98
CA ALA A 320 -7.73 -14.36 14.34
C ALA A 320 -8.08 -12.86 14.53
N SER A 321 -8.28 -12.14 13.43
CA SER A 321 -8.75 -10.74 13.48
C SER A 321 -10.26 -10.71 13.65
N ASP A 322 -10.81 -9.60 14.13
CA ASP A 322 -12.25 -9.33 14.02
C ASP A 322 -12.54 -8.43 12.80
N LYS A 323 -13.83 -8.32 12.46
CA LYS A 323 -14.27 -7.54 11.29
C LYS A 323 -13.96 -6.05 11.43
N GLU A 324 -14.08 -5.49 12.64
CA GLU A 324 -13.86 -4.06 12.87
C GLU A 324 -12.38 -3.69 12.70
N ASP A 325 -11.48 -4.57 13.14
CA ASP A 325 -10.05 -4.47 12.94
C ASP A 325 -9.68 -4.52 11.45
N ILE A 326 -10.31 -5.40 10.68
CA ILE A 326 -10.10 -5.50 9.23
C ILE A 326 -10.59 -4.23 8.54
N VAL A 327 -11.80 -3.74 8.85
CA VAL A 327 -12.35 -2.51 8.25
C VAL A 327 -11.50 -1.29 8.62
N ARG A 328 -11.10 -1.17 9.89
CA ARG A 328 -10.22 -0.08 10.34
C ARG A 328 -8.86 -0.12 9.64
N MET A 329 -8.31 -1.31 9.42
CA MET A 329 -7.08 -1.47 8.64
C MET A 329 -7.31 -1.09 7.16
N ALA A 330 -8.41 -1.53 6.56
CA ALA A 330 -8.77 -1.19 5.18
C ALA A 330 -8.90 0.33 5.00
N ALA A 331 -9.53 1.02 5.96
CA ALA A 331 -9.60 2.49 5.98
C ALA A 331 -8.21 3.11 6.13
N ALA A 332 -7.40 2.62 7.09
CA ALA A 332 -6.06 3.14 7.34
C ALA A 332 -5.10 2.96 6.15
N ILE A 333 -5.28 1.91 5.34
CA ILE A 333 -4.45 1.68 4.15
C ILE A 333 -5.05 2.27 2.87
N GLY A 334 -6.29 2.76 2.94
CA GLY A 334 -7.03 3.39 1.85
C GLY A 334 -7.81 2.42 0.95
N THR A 335 -7.98 1.15 1.31
CA THR A 335 -8.70 0.16 0.49
C THR A 335 -10.18 0.02 0.82
N GLU A 336 -10.68 0.65 1.89
CA GLU A 336 -12.10 0.60 2.29
C GLU A 336 -13.05 1.06 1.17
N PRO A 337 -12.82 2.19 0.46
CA PRO A 337 -13.76 2.65 -0.56
C PRO A 337 -13.86 1.70 -1.76
N PHE A 338 -12.79 0.99 -2.10
CA PHE A 338 -12.79 -0.01 -3.17
C PHE A 338 -13.78 -1.13 -2.85
N ALA A 339 -13.68 -1.66 -1.63
CA ALA A 339 -14.52 -2.77 -1.19
C ALA A 339 -15.99 -2.36 -1.02
N ALA A 340 -16.25 -1.11 -0.61
CA ALA A 340 -17.61 -0.59 -0.50
C ALA A 340 -18.34 -0.45 -1.85
N ASN A 341 -17.61 -0.27 -2.95
CA ASN A 341 -18.19 -0.10 -4.29
C ASN A 341 -18.17 -1.38 -5.14
N MET A 342 -17.58 -2.48 -4.63
CA MET A 342 -17.51 -3.76 -5.34
C MET A 342 -18.72 -4.66 -5.01
N PRO A 343 -19.42 -5.23 -6.02
CA PRO A 343 -20.43 -6.24 -5.78
C PRO A 343 -19.88 -7.51 -5.10
N GLU A 344 -20.64 -8.12 -4.20
CA GLU A 344 -20.26 -9.38 -3.55
C GLU A 344 -20.51 -10.60 -4.46
N TYR A 345 -19.63 -10.85 -5.42
CA TYR A 345 -19.77 -11.97 -6.38
C TYR A 345 -19.75 -13.35 -5.70
N CYS A 346 -18.91 -13.56 -4.68
CA CYS A 346 -18.86 -14.82 -3.94
C CYS A 346 -20.07 -15.06 -3.03
N GLY A 347 -20.86 -14.02 -2.72
CA GLY A 347 -22.06 -14.14 -1.90
C GLY A 347 -23.22 -14.83 -2.64
N VAL A 348 -23.29 -14.65 -3.96
CA VAL A 348 -24.38 -15.14 -4.83
C VAL A 348 -24.52 -16.67 -4.80
N ILE A 349 -23.41 -17.37 -4.57
CA ILE A 349 -23.33 -18.85 -4.55
C ILE A 349 -23.46 -19.46 -3.15
N SER A 350 -23.68 -18.64 -2.10
CA SER A 350 -23.69 -19.08 -0.71
C SER A 350 -25.12 -19.26 -0.17
N VAL A 351 -25.89 -20.16 -0.79
CA VAL A 351 -27.25 -20.50 -0.34
C VAL A 351 -27.18 -21.54 0.78
N ARG A 352 -27.53 -21.15 2.01
CA ARG A 352 -27.52 -22.02 3.23
C ARG A 352 -26.20 -22.81 3.40
N PRO A 353 -25.04 -22.14 3.47
CA PRO A 353 -23.73 -22.79 3.50
C PRO A 353 -23.56 -23.69 4.72
N THR A 354 -22.93 -24.85 4.53
CA THR A 354 -22.59 -25.74 5.63
C THR A 354 -21.54 -25.12 6.55
N THR A 355 -21.77 -25.17 7.86
CA THR A 355 -20.80 -24.74 8.88
C THR A 355 -19.81 -25.84 9.26
N ARG A 356 -20.07 -27.08 8.83
CA ARG A 356 -19.26 -28.26 9.18
C ARG A 356 -19.24 -29.26 8.03
N ALA A 357 -18.39 -29.00 7.06
CA ALA A 357 -18.16 -29.88 5.92
C ALA A 357 -17.65 -31.27 6.37
N ARG A 358 -18.22 -32.30 5.75
CA ARG A 358 -17.75 -33.68 5.85
C ARG A 358 -16.89 -33.97 4.61
N PRO A 359 -15.60 -34.31 4.76
CA PRO A 359 -14.70 -34.55 3.63
C PRO A 359 -15.29 -35.52 2.60
N GLU A 360 -15.92 -36.59 3.07
CA GLU A 360 -16.50 -37.64 2.22
C GLU A 360 -17.65 -37.09 1.37
N ARG A 361 -18.48 -36.22 1.94
CA ARG A 361 -19.58 -35.56 1.21
C ARG A 361 -19.03 -34.56 0.19
N VAL A 362 -18.03 -33.77 0.57
CA VAL A 362 -17.39 -32.81 -0.33
C VAL A 362 -16.76 -33.53 -1.52
N GLN A 363 -16.01 -34.60 -1.28
CA GLN A 363 -15.40 -35.42 -2.34
C GLN A 363 -16.45 -36.07 -3.25
N ALA A 364 -17.56 -36.57 -2.69
CA ALA A 364 -18.65 -37.16 -3.49
C ALA A 364 -19.35 -36.13 -4.40
N GLN A 365 -19.44 -34.86 -3.97
CA GLN A 365 -19.97 -33.77 -4.80
C GLN A 365 -18.95 -33.35 -5.86
N GLU A 366 -17.65 -33.26 -5.50
CA GLU A 366 -16.57 -32.96 -6.45
C GLU A 366 -16.48 -34.00 -7.57
N ALA A 367 -16.77 -35.28 -7.30
CA ALA A 367 -16.78 -36.33 -8.31
C ALA A 367 -17.85 -36.14 -9.41
N ARG A 368 -18.80 -35.22 -9.24
CA ARG A 368 -19.81 -34.86 -10.24
C ARG A 368 -19.32 -33.79 -11.23
N LEU A 369 -18.23 -33.11 -10.89
CA LEU A 369 -17.65 -32.02 -11.68
C LEU A 369 -16.70 -32.59 -12.74
N ASP A 370 -16.68 -31.97 -13.93
CA ASP A 370 -15.62 -32.22 -14.91
C ASP A 370 -14.37 -31.42 -14.51
N MET A 371 -13.38 -32.09 -13.93
CA MET A 371 -12.13 -31.45 -13.49
C MET A 371 -11.30 -30.86 -14.63
N ALA A 372 -11.52 -31.27 -15.90
CA ALA A 372 -10.84 -30.69 -17.04
C ALA A 372 -11.19 -29.20 -17.25
N MET A 373 -12.27 -28.71 -16.62
CA MET A 373 -12.61 -27.29 -16.57
C MET A 373 -11.49 -26.46 -15.91
N LEU A 374 -10.78 -27.02 -14.92
CA LEU A 374 -9.68 -26.32 -14.26
C LEU A 374 -8.48 -26.16 -15.19
N ASP A 375 -8.23 -27.16 -16.04
CA ASP A 375 -7.18 -27.09 -17.07
C ASP A 375 -7.51 -26.01 -18.10
N ARG A 376 -8.77 -25.97 -18.57
CA ARG A 376 -9.25 -24.93 -19.47
C ARG A 376 -9.14 -23.53 -18.85
N ALA A 377 -9.57 -23.37 -17.60
CA ALA A 377 -9.45 -22.10 -16.86
C ALA A 377 -7.99 -21.65 -16.72
N ILE A 378 -7.09 -22.55 -16.35
CA ILE A 378 -5.65 -22.27 -16.26
C ILE A 378 -5.08 -21.92 -17.64
N ALA A 379 -5.47 -22.63 -18.71
CA ALA A 379 -5.00 -22.34 -20.05
C ALA A 379 -5.49 -20.98 -20.58
N ALA A 380 -6.71 -20.59 -20.21
CA ALA A 380 -7.32 -19.31 -20.59
C ALA A 380 -6.90 -18.13 -19.69
N ARG A 381 -6.06 -18.35 -18.68
CA ARG A 381 -5.61 -17.30 -17.76
C ARG A 381 -4.88 -16.18 -18.51
N THR A 382 -4.99 -14.97 -17.98
CA THR A 382 -4.11 -13.87 -18.37
C THR A 382 -3.08 -13.63 -17.28
N GLN A 383 -1.85 -13.27 -17.68
CA GLN A 383 -0.76 -12.95 -16.77
C GLN A 383 -0.10 -11.67 -17.23
N THR A 384 -0.14 -10.65 -16.39
CA THR A 384 0.39 -9.33 -16.71
C THR A 384 1.23 -8.83 -15.56
N ARG A 385 2.36 -8.20 -15.87
CA ARG A 385 3.16 -7.50 -14.86
C ARG A 385 2.34 -6.31 -14.36
N ILE A 386 2.22 -6.14 -13.04
CA ILE A 386 1.23 -5.21 -12.47
C ILE A 386 1.38 -3.77 -12.95
N ASP A 387 2.61 -3.33 -13.20
CA ASP A 387 2.92 -1.98 -13.69
C ASP A 387 2.75 -1.82 -15.22
N ARG A 388 2.34 -2.88 -15.92
CA ARG A 388 1.90 -2.85 -17.33
C ARG A 388 0.41 -3.12 -17.51
N LEU A 389 -0.36 -3.21 -16.42
CA LEU A 389 -1.81 -3.44 -16.51
C LEU A 389 -2.48 -2.38 -17.41
N ALA A 390 -2.17 -1.10 -17.17
CA ALA A 390 -2.71 -0.01 -17.97
C ALA A 390 -2.32 -0.07 -19.47
N GLU A 391 -1.09 -0.47 -19.79
CA GLU A 391 -0.65 -0.60 -21.19
C GLU A 391 -1.41 -1.72 -21.91
N THR A 392 -1.66 -2.82 -21.21
CA THR A 392 -2.39 -3.97 -21.75
C THR A 392 -3.84 -3.61 -22.03
N GLU A 393 -4.47 -2.85 -21.14
CA GLU A 393 -5.86 -2.37 -21.35
C GLU A 393 -5.95 -1.30 -22.43
N LEU A 394 -4.99 -0.38 -22.52
CA LEU A 394 -4.91 0.56 -23.64
C LEU A 394 -4.80 -0.17 -24.98
N GLN A 395 -3.98 -1.21 -25.12
CA GLN A 395 -3.88 -1.92 -26.40
C GLN A 395 -5.21 -2.58 -26.83
N ARG A 396 -6.14 -2.77 -25.89
CA ARG A 396 -7.49 -3.29 -26.17
C ARG A 396 -8.48 -2.19 -26.60
N SER A 397 -8.11 -0.90 -26.53
CA SER A 397 -9.03 0.24 -26.72
C SER A 397 -8.35 1.47 -27.37
N GLU A 398 -9.02 2.20 -28.26
CA GLU A 398 -8.45 3.40 -28.91
C GLU A 398 -8.48 4.65 -28.01
N VAL A 399 -7.94 4.57 -26.78
CA VAL A 399 -7.89 5.71 -25.84
C VAL A 399 -6.76 6.67 -26.23
N GLU A 400 -7.11 7.92 -26.49
CA GLU A 400 -6.14 8.99 -26.76
C GLU A 400 -5.50 9.52 -25.46
N VAL A 401 -4.17 9.70 -25.46
CA VAL A 401 -3.39 10.25 -24.34
C VAL A 401 -2.80 11.59 -24.74
N LEU A 402 -3.12 12.64 -23.98
CA LEU A 402 -2.72 14.02 -24.25
C LEU A 402 -1.90 14.59 -23.10
N SER A 403 -0.83 15.32 -23.41
CA SER A 403 0.01 16.03 -22.44
C SER A 403 -0.47 17.45 -22.11
N VAL A 404 -1.46 17.96 -22.85
CA VAL A 404 -2.03 19.29 -22.67
C VAL A 404 -3.56 19.18 -22.54
N PRO A 405 -4.20 19.88 -21.59
CA PRO A 405 -5.65 19.91 -21.50
C PRO A 405 -6.29 20.51 -22.75
N LEU A 406 -7.41 19.95 -23.19
CA LEU A 406 -8.20 20.52 -24.29
C LEU A 406 -8.95 21.76 -23.82
N ALA A 407 -8.98 22.82 -24.64
CA ALA A 407 -9.56 24.12 -24.29
C ALA A 407 -11.05 24.07 -23.89
N HIS A 408 -11.80 23.09 -24.41
CA HIS A 408 -13.20 22.85 -24.09
C HIS A 408 -13.42 21.50 -23.37
N GLY A 409 -12.35 20.83 -22.94
CA GLY A 409 -12.42 19.59 -22.20
C GLY A 409 -12.56 19.84 -20.69
N THR A 410 -13.20 18.90 -20.00
CA THR A 410 -13.23 18.87 -18.53
C THR A 410 -12.24 17.83 -18.04
N ILE A 411 -11.36 18.19 -17.12
CA ILE A 411 -10.50 17.23 -16.44
C ILE A 411 -11.30 16.56 -15.33
N ILE A 412 -11.24 15.23 -15.27
CA ILE A 412 -11.71 14.47 -14.11
C ILE A 412 -10.48 14.00 -13.34
N ASP A 413 -10.25 14.57 -12.17
CA ASP A 413 -9.22 14.08 -11.25
C ASP A 413 -9.75 12.83 -10.56
N ILE A 414 -9.17 11.69 -10.95
CA ILE A 414 -9.59 10.38 -10.47
C ILE A 414 -8.71 9.85 -9.34
N ARG A 415 -7.76 10.64 -8.83
CA ARG A 415 -6.88 10.20 -7.73
C ARG A 415 -7.69 9.92 -6.46
N HIS A 416 -7.11 9.10 -5.57
CA HIS A 416 -7.66 8.93 -4.23
C HIS A 416 -7.65 10.28 -3.49
N PRO A 417 -8.65 10.58 -2.63
CA PRO A 417 -8.71 11.84 -1.87
C PRO A 417 -7.38 12.21 -1.17
N ASP A 418 -6.74 11.25 -0.48
CA ASP A 418 -5.41 11.45 0.13
C ASP A 418 -4.36 12.04 -0.83
N GLU A 419 -4.32 11.58 -2.10
CA GLU A 419 -3.34 12.02 -3.08
C GLU A 419 -3.68 13.41 -3.64
N GLU A 420 -4.97 13.72 -3.78
CA GLU A 420 -5.45 15.02 -4.21
C GLU A 420 -5.19 16.08 -3.14
N GLU A 421 -5.48 15.77 -1.88
CA GLU A 421 -5.20 16.67 -0.74
C GLU A 421 -3.70 16.96 -0.59
N LEU A 422 -2.85 15.97 -0.85
CA LEU A 422 -1.39 16.13 -0.78
C LEU A 422 -0.82 16.94 -1.94
N ALA A 423 -1.44 16.87 -3.13
CA ALA A 423 -0.98 17.56 -4.34
C ALA A 423 -2.17 17.98 -5.20
N PRO A 424 -2.85 19.10 -4.88
CA PRO A 424 -4.00 19.57 -5.64
C PRO A 424 -3.64 19.87 -7.11
N LEU A 425 -4.54 19.52 -8.02
CA LEU A 425 -4.39 19.81 -9.45
C LEU A 425 -5.00 21.18 -9.77
N GLU A 426 -4.16 22.16 -10.11
CA GLU A 426 -4.60 23.49 -10.52
C GLU A 426 -4.38 23.67 -12.03
N LEU A 427 -5.46 23.87 -12.78
CA LEU A 427 -5.45 24.06 -14.23
C LEU A 427 -6.39 25.19 -14.63
N HIS A 428 -6.18 25.74 -15.82
CA HIS A 428 -7.04 26.78 -16.40
C HIS A 428 -8.36 26.25 -16.98
N VAL A 429 -8.54 24.93 -17.01
CA VAL A 429 -9.76 24.24 -17.47
C VAL A 429 -10.55 23.71 -16.26
N PRO A 430 -11.87 23.45 -16.40
CA PRO A 430 -12.66 22.88 -15.32
C PRO A 430 -12.08 21.54 -14.84
N VAL A 431 -11.92 21.39 -13.52
CA VAL A 431 -11.49 20.15 -12.88
C VAL A 431 -12.62 19.65 -11.98
N VAL A 432 -13.11 18.45 -12.27
CA VAL A 432 -14.10 17.73 -11.43
C VAL A 432 -13.38 16.63 -10.67
N LYS A 433 -13.63 16.54 -9.37
CA LYS A 433 -13.04 15.50 -8.51
C LYS A 433 -14.00 14.32 -8.43
N ILE A 434 -13.64 13.22 -9.07
CA ILE A 434 -14.39 11.96 -9.00
C ILE A 434 -13.37 10.85 -8.79
N PRO A 435 -13.13 10.43 -7.54
CA PRO A 435 -12.20 9.34 -7.27
C PRO A 435 -12.53 8.12 -8.12
N PHE A 436 -11.50 7.41 -8.57
CA PHE A 436 -11.65 6.35 -9.55
C PHE A 436 -12.68 5.27 -9.15
N TYR A 437 -12.81 4.96 -7.85
CA TYR A 437 -13.77 3.97 -7.33
C TYR A 437 -15.25 4.42 -7.41
N GLU A 438 -15.52 5.71 -7.62
CA GLU A 438 -16.87 6.22 -7.88
C GLU A 438 -17.12 6.48 -9.37
N LEU A 439 -16.07 6.49 -10.18
CA LEU A 439 -16.11 6.99 -11.55
C LEU A 439 -17.17 6.29 -12.40
N HIS A 440 -17.23 4.96 -12.35
CA HIS A 440 -18.19 4.18 -13.14
C HIS A 440 -19.63 4.42 -12.70
N ARG A 441 -19.88 4.51 -11.38
CA ARG A 441 -21.22 4.81 -10.84
C ARG A 441 -21.67 6.21 -11.23
N ARG A 442 -20.75 7.18 -11.18
CA ARG A 442 -21.02 8.59 -11.45
C ARG A 442 -20.86 8.96 -12.92
N ALA A 443 -20.44 8.04 -13.78
CA ALA A 443 -20.36 8.25 -15.22
C ALA A 443 -21.72 8.63 -15.81
N ALA A 444 -22.82 8.09 -15.26
CA ALA A 444 -24.18 8.46 -15.64
C ALA A 444 -24.58 9.91 -15.27
N GLU A 445 -23.84 10.57 -14.38
CA GLU A 445 -24.04 12.00 -14.04
C GLU A 445 -23.35 12.92 -15.07
N LEU A 446 -22.44 12.38 -15.90
CA LEU A 446 -21.70 13.13 -16.90
C LEU A 446 -22.57 13.39 -18.13
N ARG A 447 -22.41 14.57 -18.73
CA ARG A 447 -23.24 14.99 -19.86
C ARG A 447 -22.73 14.33 -21.15
N PRO A 448 -23.60 13.62 -21.88
CA PRO A 448 -23.24 13.10 -23.20
C PRO A 448 -22.84 14.23 -24.15
N GLY A 449 -21.75 14.05 -24.90
CA GLY A 449 -21.23 15.01 -25.88
C GLY A 449 -20.17 15.98 -25.36
N ASP A 450 -19.93 16.06 -24.04
CA ASP A 450 -18.76 16.74 -23.48
C ASP A 450 -17.52 15.83 -23.59
N THR A 451 -16.33 16.42 -23.81
CA THR A 451 -15.06 15.68 -23.77
C THR A 451 -14.48 15.69 -22.35
N TYR A 452 -14.22 14.50 -21.82
CA TYR A 452 -13.63 14.32 -20.49
C TYR A 452 -12.21 13.77 -20.57
N MET A 453 -11.31 14.28 -19.73
CA MET A 453 -9.91 13.83 -19.68
C MET A 453 -9.57 13.34 -18.28
N LEU A 454 -9.28 12.04 -18.13
CA LEU A 454 -8.99 11.44 -16.82
C LEU A 454 -7.55 11.71 -16.37
N TYR A 455 -7.35 12.15 -15.13
CA TYR A 455 -6.05 12.42 -14.54
C TYR A 455 -5.81 11.61 -13.25
N CYS A 456 -4.66 10.94 -13.17
CA CYS A 456 -4.25 10.18 -11.99
C CYS A 456 -2.77 10.40 -11.60
N GLY A 457 -2.14 11.47 -12.08
CA GLY A 457 -0.70 11.71 -11.90
C GLY A 457 0.18 10.83 -12.81
N LYS A 458 0.30 9.52 -12.53
CA LYS A 458 1.14 8.60 -13.32
C LYS A 458 0.50 8.11 -14.64
N GLY A 459 -0.75 8.47 -14.90
CA GLY A 459 -1.54 8.03 -16.06
C GLY A 459 -1.98 6.56 -16.06
N VAL A 460 -1.45 5.70 -15.19
CA VAL A 460 -1.77 4.25 -15.16
C VAL A 460 -3.26 4.01 -14.87
N MET A 461 -3.81 4.58 -13.79
CA MET A 461 -5.24 4.45 -13.47
C MET A 461 -6.11 5.13 -14.53
N SER A 462 -5.74 6.33 -15.00
CA SER A 462 -6.50 7.05 -16.04
C SER A 462 -6.70 6.20 -17.28
N ARG A 463 -5.65 5.51 -17.73
CA ARG A 463 -5.68 4.62 -18.89
C ARG A 463 -6.58 3.41 -18.69
N LEU A 464 -6.49 2.78 -17.51
CA LEU A 464 -7.32 1.64 -17.13
C LEU A 464 -8.82 2.02 -17.19
N HIS A 465 -9.20 3.13 -16.56
CA HIS A 465 -10.59 3.57 -16.52
C HIS A 465 -11.10 4.12 -17.84
N ALA A 466 -10.27 4.88 -18.58
CA ALA A 466 -10.66 5.39 -19.89
C ALA A 466 -10.96 4.24 -20.87
N SER A 467 -10.12 3.18 -20.87
CA SER A 467 -10.37 1.98 -21.67
C SER A 467 -11.73 1.35 -21.37
N HIS A 468 -12.07 1.28 -20.08
CA HIS A 468 -13.33 0.71 -19.63
C HIS A 468 -14.54 1.58 -20.00
N LEU A 469 -14.47 2.90 -19.77
CA LEU A 469 -15.56 3.82 -20.11
C LEU A 469 -15.82 3.90 -21.61
N LEU A 470 -14.77 3.89 -22.45
CA LEU A 470 -14.93 3.88 -23.92
C LEU A 470 -15.58 2.58 -24.40
N ALA A 471 -15.31 1.44 -23.77
CA ALA A 471 -15.97 0.17 -24.11
C ALA A 471 -17.48 0.20 -23.85
N GLY A 472 -17.95 1.07 -22.93
CA GLY A 472 -19.37 1.33 -22.69
C GLY A 472 -20.04 2.23 -23.74
N GLY A 473 -19.27 2.98 -24.54
CA GLY A 473 -19.74 3.70 -25.73
C GLY A 473 -20.49 5.03 -25.51
N GLU A 474 -20.64 5.50 -24.27
CA GLU A 474 -21.52 6.65 -23.95
C GLU A 474 -20.79 8.00 -23.76
N LEU A 475 -19.46 8.00 -23.59
CA LEU A 475 -18.68 9.21 -23.25
C LEU A 475 -17.41 9.33 -24.11
N ASP A 476 -17.07 10.54 -24.56
CA ASP A 476 -15.76 10.86 -25.18
C ASP A 476 -14.72 11.05 -24.07
N VAL A 477 -13.99 9.97 -23.75
CA VAL A 477 -13.01 9.93 -22.68
C VAL A 477 -11.60 9.81 -23.23
N LYS A 478 -10.74 10.74 -22.81
CA LYS A 478 -9.30 10.78 -23.10
C LYS A 478 -8.49 10.72 -21.80
N VAL A 479 -7.18 10.59 -21.89
CA VAL A 479 -6.28 10.63 -20.73
C VAL A 479 -5.46 11.91 -20.74
N TYR A 480 -5.44 12.61 -19.61
CA TYR A 480 -4.50 13.70 -19.36
C TYR A 480 -3.26 13.17 -18.62
N ALA A 481 -2.10 13.21 -19.26
CA ALA A 481 -0.81 12.78 -18.71
C ALA A 481 0.25 13.87 -18.97
N PRO A 482 0.32 14.91 -18.11
CA PRO A 482 1.23 16.04 -18.26
C PRO A 482 2.71 15.66 -18.18
#